data_AF-A0A197KB26-F1
#
_entry.id   AF-A0A197KB26-F1
#
_cell.length_a   1.000
_cell.length_b   1.000
_cell.length_c   1.000
_cell.angle_alpha   90.00
_cell.angle_beta   90.00
_cell.angle_gamma   90.00
#
_symmetry.space_group_name_H-M   'P 1'
#
loop_
_entity.id
_entity.type
_entity.pdbx_description
1 polymer ?
#
loop_
_entity_poly.entity_id
_entity_poly.type
_entity_poly.pdbx_seq_one_letter_code
_entity_poly.pdbx_strand_id
1 'polypeptide(L)'
;PFSSRTIYKAGDTIQTAYSIGSSHGGGHCQWALSYDGEKTWVVIKTMIRTCLQGAPETQPNYRIPVPLPMDLPSGNVTFMWLWYNAIGQRELYSNCADIRIEGRDG
;
A
#
# COMPACT_ATOMS: atom_id res chain seq x y z
N PRO A 1 -2.74 -20.47 13.54
CA PRO A 1 -2.82 -20.60 12.06
C PRO A 1 -2.15 -19.42 11.39
N PHE A 2 -0.89 -19.58 10.97
CA PHE A 2 -0.20 -18.53 10.22
C PHE A 2 -0.89 -18.38 8.86
N SER A 3 -1.48 -17.21 8.62
CA SER A 3 -2.04 -16.85 7.32
C SER A 3 -1.00 -17.08 6.23
N SER A 4 -1.36 -17.76 5.14
CA SER A 4 -0.48 -17.90 3.99
C SER A 4 -0.22 -16.53 3.37
N ARG A 5 1.05 -16.12 3.30
CA ARG A 5 1.44 -14.86 2.64
C ARG A 5 1.04 -14.92 1.17
N THR A 6 0.49 -13.81 0.67
CA THR A 6 0.32 -13.66 -0.78
C THR A 6 1.69 -13.49 -1.41
N ILE A 7 1.95 -14.24 -2.49
CA ILE A 7 3.21 -14.22 -3.21
C ILE A 7 3.07 -13.29 -4.41
N TYR A 8 4.03 -12.37 -4.55
CA TYR A 8 4.18 -11.50 -5.72
C TYR A 8 5.56 -11.67 -6.31
N LYS A 9 5.69 -11.53 -7.62
CA LYS A 9 6.99 -11.40 -8.28
C LYS A 9 7.44 -9.95 -8.30
N ALA A 10 8.75 -9.71 -8.26
CA ALA A 10 9.28 -8.38 -8.58
C ALA A 10 8.78 -7.98 -9.98
N GLY A 11 8.33 -6.73 -10.13
CA GLY A 11 7.65 -6.25 -11.34
C GLY A 11 6.13 -6.44 -11.38
N ASP A 12 5.54 -7.24 -10.49
CA ASP A 12 4.09 -7.37 -10.41
C ASP A 12 3.42 -6.05 -9.98
N THR A 13 2.10 -5.99 -10.11
CA THR A 13 1.31 -4.88 -9.56
C THR A 13 0.39 -5.39 -8.47
N ILE A 14 0.54 -4.85 -7.26
CA ILE A 14 -0.39 -5.09 -6.16
C ILE A 14 -1.65 -4.28 -6.42
N GLN A 15 -2.79 -4.98 -6.54
CA GLN A 15 -4.10 -4.35 -6.69
C GLN A 15 -4.69 -4.04 -5.32
N THR A 16 -4.29 -2.93 -4.72
CA THR A 16 -4.85 -2.49 -3.43
C THR A 16 -6.33 -2.13 -3.59
N ALA A 17 -7.14 -2.47 -2.60
CA ALA A 17 -8.58 -2.24 -2.60
C ALA A 17 -9.02 -1.62 -1.27
N TYR A 18 -9.86 -0.59 -1.36
CA TYR A 18 -10.31 0.17 -0.21
C TYR A 18 -11.83 0.22 -0.14
N SER A 19 -12.34 0.10 1.08
CA SER A 19 -13.72 0.44 1.41
C SER A 19 -13.70 1.79 2.12
N ILE A 20 -14.22 2.82 1.45
CA ILE A 20 -14.12 4.21 1.92
C ILE A 20 -15.48 4.66 2.45
N GLY A 21 -15.53 5.02 3.73
CA GLY A 21 -16.72 5.61 4.36
C GLY A 21 -16.83 7.12 4.12
N SER A 22 -15.70 7.81 4.05
CA SER A 22 -15.57 9.25 3.76
C SER A 22 -14.25 9.45 3.02
N SER A 23 -14.28 10.15 1.89
CA SER A 23 -13.07 10.40 1.09
C SER A 23 -12.21 11.54 1.64
N HIS A 24 -12.73 12.33 2.59
CA HIS A 24 -12.05 13.51 3.15
C HIS A 24 -11.40 14.43 2.09
N GLY A 25 -12.05 14.59 0.94
CA GLY A 25 -11.55 15.38 -0.19
C GLY A 25 -10.28 14.83 -0.84
N GLY A 26 -9.90 13.58 -0.53
CA GLY A 26 -8.68 12.93 -0.97
C GLY A 26 -7.50 13.13 -0.01
N GLY A 27 -6.31 13.41 -0.57
CA GLY A 27 -5.10 13.66 0.21
C GLY A 27 -3.87 12.94 -0.33
N HIS A 28 -2.96 12.56 0.57
CA HIS A 28 -1.66 11.98 0.20
C HIS A 28 -1.58 10.54 0.62
N CYS A 29 -1.15 9.66 -0.29
CA CYS A 29 -0.83 8.29 0.07
C CYS A 29 0.61 7.93 -0.23
N GLN A 30 1.13 7.03 0.60
CA GLN A 30 2.40 6.36 0.37
C GLN A 30 2.20 4.86 0.52
N TRP A 31 2.88 4.10 -0.33
CA TRP A 31 3.00 2.66 -0.21
C TRP A 31 4.47 2.31 -0.04
N ALA A 32 4.77 1.50 0.97
CA ALA A 32 6.14 1.20 1.35
C ALA A 32 6.34 -0.28 1.64
N LEU A 33 7.59 -0.72 1.53
CA LEU A 33 8.02 -2.07 1.85
C LEU A 33 9.04 -2.04 2.99
N SER A 34 8.96 -3.06 3.85
CA SER A 34 9.92 -3.33 4.92
C SER A 34 10.36 -4.79 4.87
N TYR A 35 11.67 -5.03 4.84
CA TYR A 35 12.26 -6.38 4.84
C TYR A 35 12.87 -6.77 6.19
N ASP A 36 12.97 -5.84 7.15
CA ASP A 36 13.78 -5.98 8.36
C ASP A 36 12.97 -5.99 9.67
N GLY A 37 11.70 -6.39 9.58
CA GLY A 37 10.78 -6.39 10.72
C GLY A 37 10.34 -4.98 11.11
N GLU A 38 9.91 -4.20 10.12
CA GLU A 38 9.30 -2.87 10.24
C GLU A 38 10.21 -1.81 10.85
N LYS A 39 11.52 -2.04 10.88
CA LYS A 39 12.51 -1.08 11.38
C LYS A 39 12.80 0.00 10.36
N THR A 40 12.84 -0.37 9.08
CA THR A 40 13.04 0.58 7.97
C THR A 40 12.00 0.38 6.89
N TRP A 41 11.64 1.49 6.24
CA TRP A 41 10.61 1.52 5.20
C TRP A 41 11.14 2.21 3.95
N VAL A 42 10.96 1.56 2.80
CA VAL A 42 11.25 2.14 1.49
C VAL A 42 9.94 2.41 0.76
N VAL A 43 9.67 3.67 0.46
CA VAL A 43 8.47 4.07 -0.28
C VAL A 43 8.64 3.68 -1.75
N ILE A 44 7.72 2.87 -2.27
CA ILE A 44 7.70 2.40 -3.67
C ILE A 44 6.70 3.16 -4.53
N LYS A 45 5.71 3.82 -3.91
CA LYS A 45 4.76 4.68 -4.62
C LYS A 45 4.32 5.82 -3.71
N THR A 46 4.22 7.01 -4.29
CA THR A 46 3.60 8.18 -3.66
C THR A 46 2.50 8.72 -4.57
N MET A 47 1.34 9.05 -3.99
CA MET A 47 0.27 9.78 -4.68
C MET A 47 -0.01 11.05 -3.88
N ILE A 48 0.24 12.20 -4.49
CA ILE A 48 0.20 13.50 -3.81
C ILE A 48 -1.13 14.19 -4.13
N ARG A 49 -1.85 14.65 -3.09
CA ARG A 49 -3.12 15.41 -3.13
C ARG A 49 -4.35 14.65 -3.65
N THR A 50 -4.17 13.76 -4.62
CA THR A 50 -5.27 13.08 -5.33
C THR A 50 -5.58 11.69 -4.79
N CYS A 51 -4.90 11.23 -3.73
CA CYS A 51 -5.17 9.91 -3.22
C CYS A 51 -6.57 9.80 -2.64
N LEU A 52 -7.31 8.76 -3.05
CA LEU A 52 -8.72 8.54 -2.71
C LEU A 52 -9.65 9.70 -3.09
N GLN A 53 -9.17 10.67 -3.88
CA GLN A 53 -10.01 11.73 -4.40
C GLN A 53 -11.03 11.12 -5.37
N GLY A 54 -12.32 11.34 -5.12
CA GLY A 54 -13.39 10.76 -5.92
C GLY A 54 -13.58 9.25 -5.70
N ALA A 55 -12.95 8.66 -4.68
CA ALA A 55 -13.31 7.31 -4.27
C ALA A 55 -14.79 7.30 -3.87
N PRO A 56 -15.62 6.41 -4.45
CA PRO A 56 -17.04 6.37 -4.16
C PRO A 56 -17.27 6.03 -2.69
N GLU A 57 -17.82 7.01 -1.96
CA GLU A 57 -18.23 6.81 -0.57
C GLU A 57 -19.32 5.74 -0.55
N THR A 58 -19.20 4.77 0.34
CA THR A 58 -20.11 3.60 0.49
C THR A 58 -19.97 2.47 -0.54
N GLN A 59 -19.07 2.54 -1.52
CA GLN A 59 -18.77 1.39 -2.37
C GLN A 59 -17.48 0.68 -1.94
N PRO A 60 -17.53 -0.65 -1.71
CA PRO A 60 -16.33 -1.42 -1.48
C PRO A 60 -15.54 -1.58 -2.79
N ASN A 61 -14.22 -1.75 -2.67
CA ASN A 61 -13.30 -2.08 -3.77
C ASN A 61 -12.88 -0.91 -4.69
N TYR A 62 -12.73 0.31 -4.16
CA TYR A 62 -11.96 1.33 -4.90
C TYR A 62 -10.51 0.85 -5.01
N ARG A 63 -9.99 0.70 -6.24
CA ARG A 63 -8.68 0.09 -6.49
C ARG A 63 -7.61 1.10 -6.85
N ILE A 64 -6.43 0.94 -6.25
CA ILE A 64 -5.24 1.68 -6.66
C ILE A 64 -4.14 0.66 -7.02
N PRO A 65 -3.68 0.62 -8.29
CA PRO A 65 -2.59 -0.28 -8.68
C PRO A 65 -1.27 0.23 -8.12
N VAL A 66 -0.50 -0.62 -7.44
CA VAL A 66 0.83 -0.29 -6.91
C VAL A 66 1.87 -1.18 -7.60
N PRO A 67 2.63 -0.65 -8.59
CA PRO A 67 3.66 -1.43 -9.24
C PRO A 67 4.83 -1.69 -8.29
N LEU A 68 5.30 -2.93 -8.27
CA LEU A 68 6.52 -3.34 -7.58
C LEU A 68 7.73 -3.10 -8.49
N PRO A 69 8.83 -2.52 -7.99
CA PRO A 69 10.07 -2.44 -8.75
C PRO A 69 10.56 -3.83 -9.20
N MET A 70 11.18 -3.89 -10.38
CA MET A 70 11.68 -5.13 -11.00
C MET A 70 12.89 -5.72 -10.27
N ASP A 71 13.62 -4.91 -9.51
CA ASP A 71 14.89 -5.23 -8.85
C ASP A 71 14.75 -5.55 -7.35
N LEU A 72 13.51 -5.72 -6.88
CA LEU A 72 13.26 -6.09 -5.50
C LEU A 72 13.91 -7.45 -5.15
N PRO A 73 14.54 -7.56 -3.96
CA PRO A 73 15.08 -8.83 -3.52
C PRO A 73 13.96 -9.80 -3.10
N SER A 74 14.25 -11.09 -3.24
CA SER A 74 13.40 -12.13 -2.68
C SER A 74 13.35 -12.03 -1.15
N GLY A 75 12.17 -11.96 -0.55
CA GLY A 75 12.02 -12.00 0.91
C GLY A 75 10.58 -12.11 1.42
N ASN A 76 10.43 -12.31 2.73
CA ASN A 76 9.20 -11.96 3.44
C ASN A 76 9.22 -10.45 3.69
N VAL A 77 8.13 -9.78 3.38
CA VAL A 77 8.07 -8.31 3.34
C VAL A 77 6.76 -7.85 3.94
N THR A 78 6.82 -6.77 4.70
CA THR A 78 5.63 -6.06 5.15
C THR A 78 5.35 -4.92 4.20
N PHE A 79 4.19 -4.95 3.57
CA PHE A 79 3.69 -3.90 2.71
C PHE A 79 2.79 -2.96 3.53
N MET A 80 3.08 -1.67 3.53
CA MET A 80 2.30 -0.66 4.23
C MET A 80 1.64 0.28 3.22
N TRP A 81 0.42 0.68 3.53
CA TRP A 81 -0.24 1.84 2.94
C TRP A 81 -0.50 2.88 4.02
N LEU A 82 -0.23 4.14 3.70
CA LEU A 82 -0.55 5.31 4.52
C LEU A 82 -1.45 6.25 3.73
N TRP A 83 -2.35 6.94 4.42
CA TRP A 83 -3.14 8.03 3.87
C TRP A 83 -3.30 9.19 4.85
N TYR A 84 -2.85 10.37 4.44
CA TYR A 84 -3.10 11.65 5.09
C TYR A 84 -4.28 12.33 4.42
N ASN A 85 -5.33 12.60 5.17
CA ASN A 85 -6.53 13.22 4.65
C ASN A 85 -6.33 14.71 4.28
N ALA A 86 -7.01 15.18 3.23
CA ALA A 86 -6.89 16.57 2.81
C ALA A 86 -7.66 17.51 3.75
N ILE A 87 -8.95 17.23 3.97
CA ILE A 87 -9.87 18.10 4.74
C ILE A 87 -10.45 17.40 5.97
N GLY A 88 -10.91 18.20 6.94
CA GLY A 88 -11.45 17.69 8.21
C GLY A 88 -10.41 17.70 9.34
N GLN A 89 -10.49 16.73 10.24
CA GLN A 89 -9.49 16.57 11.31
C GLN A 89 -8.15 16.15 10.72
N ARG A 90 -7.06 16.30 11.47
CA ARG A 90 -5.72 15.89 11.00
C ARG A 90 -5.56 14.40 11.27
N GLU A 91 -5.88 13.58 10.26
CA GLU A 91 -5.94 12.13 10.40
C GLU A 91 -4.88 11.46 9.53
N LEU A 92 -4.33 10.37 10.06
CA LEU A 92 -3.45 9.46 9.35
C LEU A 92 -4.03 8.06 9.45
N TYR A 93 -4.39 7.49 8.30
CA TYR A 93 -4.84 6.11 8.19
C TYR A 93 -3.67 5.23 7.74
N SER A 94 -3.59 4.02 8.29
CA SER A 94 -2.55 3.05 7.94
C SER A 94 -3.09 1.63 7.94
N ASN A 95 -2.58 0.79 7.05
CA ASN A 95 -2.78 -0.65 7.09
C ASN A 95 -1.52 -1.37 6.56
N CYS A 96 -1.22 -2.55 7.10
CA CYS A 96 -0.09 -3.38 6.74
C CYS A 96 -0.54 -4.78 6.30
N ALA A 97 0.20 -5.38 5.37
CA ALA A 97 -0.01 -6.75 4.92
C ALA A 97 1.32 -7.50 4.79
N ASP A 98 1.36 -8.71 5.34
CA ASP A 98 2.46 -9.65 5.17
C ASP A 98 2.42 -10.27 3.77
N ILE A 99 3.45 -10.02 2.96
CA ILE A 99 3.60 -10.59 1.62
C ILE A 99 4.95 -11.30 1.47
N ARG A 100 5.07 -12.13 0.44
CA ARG A 100 6.34 -12.73 0.01
C ARG A 100 6.64 -12.19 -1.38
N ILE A 101 7.82 -11.62 -1.56
CA ILE A 101 8.30 -11.19 -2.89
C ILE A 101 9.28 -12.23 -3.43
N GLU A 102 9.05 -12.68 -4.65
CA GLU A 102 9.96 -13.47 -5.47
C GLU A 102 10.62 -12.54 -6.49
N GLY A 103 11.87 -12.17 -6.23
CA GLY A 103 12.62 -11.26 -7.07
C GLY A 103 14.03 -11.78 -7.33
N ARG A 104 15.01 -10.89 -7.36
CA ARG A 104 16.41 -11.32 -7.49
C ARG A 104 16.86 -12.12 -6.28
N ASP A 105 17.78 -13.04 -6.51
CA ASP A 105 18.53 -13.68 -5.41
C ASP A 105 19.30 -12.59 -4.67
N GLY A 106 19.09 -12.55 -3.35
CA GLY A 106 19.75 -11.61 -2.44
C GLY A 106 21.15 -12.04 -2.09
#